data_AF-A0A8K0PER0-F1
#
_entry.id   AF-A0A8K0PER0-F1
#
_cell.length_a   1.000
_cell.length_b   1.000
_cell.length_c   1.000
_cell.angle_alpha   90.00
_cell.angle_beta   90.00
_cell.angle_gamma   90.00
#
_symmetry.space_group_name_H-M   'P 1'
#
loop_
_entity.id
_entity.type
_entity.pdbx_description
1 polymer ?
#
loop_
_entity_poly.entity_id
_entity_poly.type
_entity_poly.pdbx_seq_one_letter_code
_entity_poly.pdbx_strand_id
1 'polypeptide(L)'
;MEETADKQKYTVGWICALHNDYFAARAFLDERHPPLDATSHADNNDYTLGRIGKHNVVIAVCPDGGYGNTSAAHVARDLVHTFQNVRLGLMVGIGGGAPFPPERDIRLGDVVVSSAIGGAAAVIQYGMGKKRQGLTGQETWRETFEITGQRLLDNQNHCTVCPDYDLCFRCIEDAASIHPDHTFVDTFRYSAEEMAAALHDSFW
;
A
#
# COMPACT_ATOMS: atom_id res chain seq x y z
N MET A 1 8.14 -36.80 16.84
CA MET A 1 7.06 -35.80 16.81
C MET A 1 7.73 -34.49 16.49
N GLU A 2 7.33 -33.85 15.40
CA GLU A 2 7.86 -32.53 15.03
C GLU A 2 7.30 -31.51 16.02
N GLU A 3 8.16 -30.70 16.62
CA GLU A 3 7.76 -29.70 17.60
C GLU A 3 7.02 -28.57 16.88
N THR A 4 5.88 -28.14 17.39
CA THR A 4 5.04 -27.12 16.74
C THR A 4 4.89 -25.87 17.58
N ALA A 5 4.73 -24.75 16.88
CA ALA A 5 4.67 -23.46 17.55
C ALA A 5 3.31 -23.22 18.21
N ASP A 6 3.36 -22.73 19.45
CA ASP A 6 2.19 -22.24 20.18
C ASP A 6 1.79 -20.85 19.66
N LYS A 7 0.62 -20.77 19.01
CA LYS A 7 0.03 -19.55 18.44
C LYS A 7 -0.14 -18.44 19.48
N GLN A 8 -0.30 -18.78 20.75
CA GLN A 8 -0.51 -17.80 21.82
C GLN A 8 0.76 -16.99 22.14
N LYS A 9 1.94 -17.43 21.68
CA LYS A 9 3.20 -16.72 21.96
C LYS A 9 3.44 -15.50 21.08
N TYR A 10 2.68 -15.33 20.00
CA TYR A 10 2.92 -14.30 18.99
C TYR A 10 2.11 -13.04 19.24
N THR A 11 2.75 -11.88 19.10
CA THR A 11 2.13 -10.58 19.43
C THR A 11 2.22 -9.55 18.31
N VAL A 12 3.07 -9.80 17.30
CA VAL A 12 3.27 -8.92 16.15
C VAL A 12 2.97 -9.71 14.87
N GLY A 13 2.09 -9.18 14.03
CA GLY A 13 1.87 -9.64 12.66
C GLY A 13 2.61 -8.74 11.68
N TRP A 14 3.31 -9.34 10.72
CA TRP A 14 3.99 -8.67 9.61
C TRP A 14 3.39 -9.20 8.31
N ILE A 15 2.71 -8.35 7.57
CA ILE A 15 2.08 -8.67 6.29
C ILE A 15 2.94 -8.08 5.17
N CYS A 16 3.41 -8.95 4.29
CA CYS A 16 4.21 -8.63 3.12
C CYS A 16 3.30 -8.47 1.90
N ALA A 17 3.49 -7.38 1.15
CA ALA A 17 2.71 -7.14 -0.07
C ALA A 17 3.19 -8.03 -1.22
N LEU A 18 4.51 -8.24 -1.31
CA LEU A 18 5.15 -9.04 -2.34
C LEU A 18 6.04 -10.16 -1.76
N HIS A 19 6.32 -11.17 -2.58
CA HIS A 19 7.27 -12.24 -2.24
C HIS A 19 8.68 -11.71 -1.93
N ASN A 20 9.12 -10.65 -2.62
CA ASN A 20 10.41 -10.01 -2.34
C ASN A 20 10.46 -9.44 -0.91
N ASP A 21 9.39 -8.78 -0.47
CA ASP A 21 9.26 -8.27 0.90
C ASP A 21 9.27 -9.43 1.90
N TYR A 22 8.62 -10.53 1.56
CA TYR A 22 8.60 -11.75 2.39
C TYR A 22 9.98 -12.38 2.57
N PHE A 23 10.76 -12.50 1.49
CA PHE A 23 12.14 -13.00 1.59
C PHE A 23 13.00 -12.11 2.48
N ALA A 24 12.87 -10.78 2.33
CA ALA A 24 13.56 -9.83 3.20
C ALA A 24 13.12 -9.99 4.65
N ALA A 25 11.82 -9.99 4.94
CA ALA A 25 11.27 -10.16 6.28
C ALA A 25 11.78 -11.44 6.97
N ARG A 26 11.84 -12.56 6.25
CA ARG A 26 12.37 -13.83 6.76
C ARG A 26 13.87 -13.81 7.04
N ALA A 27 14.62 -12.91 6.41
CA ALA A 27 16.05 -12.72 6.67
C ALA A 27 16.30 -11.85 7.91
N PHE A 28 15.33 -11.01 8.31
CA PHE A 28 15.40 -10.18 9.52
C PHE A 28 15.05 -10.92 10.82
N LEU A 29 14.61 -12.18 10.76
CA LEU A 29 14.34 -12.99 11.94
C LEU A 29 15.67 -13.39 12.62
N ASP A 30 15.80 -13.08 13.91
CA ASP A 30 16.91 -13.55 14.74
C ASP A 30 16.83 -15.07 14.96
N GLU A 31 15.60 -15.58 15.08
CA GLU A 31 15.30 -17.00 15.22
C GLU A 31 14.06 -17.35 14.40
N ARG A 32 14.10 -18.50 13.70
CA ARG A 32 12.93 -19.10 13.06
C ARG A 32 12.37 -20.18 13.97
N HIS A 33 11.08 -20.11 14.22
CA HIS A 33 10.37 -21.11 15.01
C HIS A 33 9.81 -22.21 14.09
N PRO A 34 9.46 -23.38 14.65
CA PRO A 34 8.79 -24.44 13.89
C PRO A 34 7.45 -23.98 13.30
N PRO A 35 6.97 -24.64 12.24
CA PRO A 35 5.68 -24.32 11.65
C PRO A 35 4.51 -24.65 12.59
N LEU A 36 3.30 -24.24 12.19
CA LEU A 36 2.07 -24.66 12.84
C LEU A 36 1.69 -26.07 12.40
N ASP A 37 1.15 -26.88 13.33
CA ASP A 37 0.58 -28.21 13.01
C ASP A 37 -0.55 -28.13 11.96
N ALA A 38 -1.41 -27.12 12.10
CA ALA A 38 -2.48 -26.80 11.16
C ALA A 38 -3.04 -25.39 11.43
N THR A 39 -3.33 -24.65 10.37
CA THR A 39 -4.23 -23.49 10.39
C THR A 39 -5.68 -23.98 10.24
N SER A 40 -6.66 -23.12 10.51
CA SER A 40 -8.05 -23.43 10.19
C SER A 40 -8.19 -23.74 8.70
N HIS A 41 -9.06 -24.67 8.30
CA HIS A 41 -9.36 -24.91 6.88
C HIS A 41 -9.86 -23.66 6.12
N ALA A 42 -10.30 -22.64 6.86
CA ALA A 42 -10.74 -21.36 6.31
C ALA A 42 -9.59 -20.33 6.19
N ASP A 43 -8.42 -20.60 6.74
CA ASP A 43 -7.24 -19.73 6.67
C ASP A 43 -6.26 -20.31 5.66
N ASN A 44 -6.18 -19.67 4.50
CA ASN A 44 -5.35 -20.08 3.38
C ASN A 44 -3.99 -19.35 3.36
N ASN A 45 -3.62 -18.67 4.44
CA ASN A 45 -2.32 -18.02 4.54
C ASN A 45 -1.24 -19.02 4.89
N ASP A 46 -0.06 -18.81 4.31
CA ASP A 46 1.18 -19.43 4.79
C ASP A 46 1.88 -18.49 5.77
N TYR A 47 2.31 -19.03 6.91
CA TYR A 47 2.92 -18.27 7.99
C TYR A 47 4.35 -18.73 8.25
N THR A 48 5.30 -17.79 8.17
CA THR A 48 6.60 -17.99 8.80
C THR A 48 6.58 -17.41 10.21
N LEU A 49 7.05 -18.21 11.16
CA LEU A 49 7.10 -17.85 12.57
C LEU A 49 8.53 -17.61 13.02
N GLY A 50 8.73 -16.61 13.89
CA GLY A 50 10.05 -16.37 14.46
C GLY A 50 10.07 -15.29 15.52
N ARG A 51 11.29 -14.81 15.79
CA ARG A 51 11.57 -13.77 16.78
C ARG A 51 12.45 -12.67 16.19
N ILE A 52 12.14 -11.43 16.54
CA ILE A 52 12.99 -10.26 16.34
C ILE A 52 13.13 -9.56 17.70
N GLY A 53 14.35 -9.48 18.20
CA GLY A 53 14.68 -9.09 19.57
C GLY A 53 13.88 -9.90 20.59
N LYS A 54 13.00 -9.22 21.32
CA LYS A 54 12.10 -9.80 22.33
C LYS A 54 10.68 -10.08 21.82
N HIS A 55 10.42 -9.84 20.54
CA HIS A 55 9.09 -9.92 19.96
C HIS A 55 8.94 -11.18 19.10
N ASN A 56 7.92 -11.99 19.40
CA ASN A 56 7.54 -13.10 18.54
C ASN A 56 6.66 -12.57 17.40
N VAL A 57 7.12 -12.78 16.17
CA VAL A 57 6.56 -12.22 14.94
C VAL A 57 5.99 -13.34 14.07
N VAL A 58 4.80 -13.10 13.52
CA VAL A 58 4.19 -13.91 12.46
C VAL A 58 4.34 -13.14 11.16
N ILE A 59 4.95 -13.75 10.15
CA ILE A 59 5.09 -13.18 8.82
C ILE A 59 4.12 -13.90 7.88
N ALA A 60 3.27 -13.15 7.19
CA ALA A 60 2.41 -13.62 6.12
C ALA A 60 2.70 -12.86 4.82
N VAL A 61 2.42 -13.47 3.68
CA VAL A 61 2.56 -12.85 2.35
C VAL A 61 1.24 -12.92 1.60
N CYS A 62 0.92 -11.87 0.84
CA CYS A 62 -0.23 -11.89 -0.04
C CYS A 62 -0.02 -12.92 -1.18
N PRO A 63 -1.04 -13.69 -1.58
CA PRO A 63 -0.93 -14.66 -2.67
C PRO A 63 -0.49 -14.03 -4.00
N ASP A 64 0.26 -14.78 -4.79
CA ASP A 64 0.75 -14.37 -6.11
C ASP A 64 -0.39 -13.93 -7.04
N GLY A 65 -0.21 -12.79 -7.70
CA GLY A 65 -1.24 -12.19 -8.57
C GLY A 65 -2.44 -11.60 -7.81
N GLY A 66 -2.48 -11.73 -6.49
CA GLY A 66 -3.46 -11.11 -5.59
C GLY A 66 -2.98 -9.78 -5.02
N TYR A 67 -2.18 -8.99 -5.75
CA TYR A 67 -1.77 -7.67 -5.26
C TYR A 67 -2.99 -6.75 -5.12
N GLY A 68 -3.09 -6.05 -3.98
CA GLY A 68 -4.15 -5.09 -3.72
C GLY A 68 -4.83 -5.21 -2.36
N ASN A 69 -5.61 -4.18 -2.02
CA ASN A 69 -6.18 -3.98 -0.68
C ASN A 69 -7.06 -5.13 -0.19
N THR A 70 -7.82 -5.77 -1.08
CA THR A 70 -8.71 -6.89 -0.72
C THR A 70 -7.93 -8.11 -0.26
N SER A 71 -6.83 -8.43 -0.93
CA SER A 71 -5.97 -9.56 -0.57
C SER A 71 -5.29 -9.31 0.77
N ALA A 72 -4.68 -8.13 0.94
CA ALA A 72 -4.06 -7.73 2.20
C ALA A 72 -5.08 -7.75 3.36
N ALA A 73 -6.33 -7.34 3.13
CA ALA A 73 -7.39 -7.40 4.12
C ALA A 73 -7.78 -8.84 4.50
N HIS A 74 -7.84 -9.77 3.54
CA HIS A 74 -8.07 -11.19 3.83
C HIS A 74 -6.92 -11.80 4.63
N VAL A 75 -5.67 -11.55 4.22
CA VAL A 75 -4.48 -12.00 4.95
C VAL A 75 -4.51 -11.47 6.38
N ALA A 76 -4.76 -10.17 6.56
CA ALA A 76 -4.84 -9.55 7.87
C ALA A 76 -5.95 -10.16 8.74
N ARG A 77 -7.15 -10.33 8.17
CA ARG A 77 -8.32 -10.91 8.84
C ARG A 77 -8.02 -12.31 9.37
N ASP A 78 -7.45 -13.16 8.52
CA ASP A 78 -7.19 -14.54 8.88
C ASP A 78 -6.01 -14.65 9.86
N LEU A 79 -4.98 -13.79 9.72
CA LEU A 79 -3.87 -13.68 10.66
C LEU A 79 -4.36 -13.35 12.08
N VAL A 80 -5.21 -12.33 12.25
CA VAL A 80 -5.70 -11.96 13.59
C VAL A 80 -6.68 -13.00 14.15
N HIS A 81 -7.37 -13.75 13.29
CA HIS A 81 -8.21 -14.87 13.71
C HIS A 81 -7.39 -16.06 14.22
N THR A 82 -6.29 -16.39 13.53
CA THR A 82 -5.42 -17.51 13.87
C THR A 82 -4.51 -17.19 15.06
N PHE A 83 -4.00 -15.96 15.16
CA PHE A 83 -3.11 -15.50 16.21
C PHE A 83 -3.78 -14.45 17.11
N GLN A 84 -4.62 -14.92 18.03
CA GLN A 84 -5.46 -14.07 18.88
C GLN A 84 -4.70 -13.11 19.81
N ASN A 85 -3.41 -13.36 20.06
CA ASN A 85 -2.55 -12.49 20.87
C ASN A 85 -1.79 -11.44 20.06
N VAL A 86 -1.95 -11.42 18.73
CA VAL A 86 -1.43 -10.34 17.88
C VAL A 86 -2.16 -9.05 18.22
N ARG A 87 -1.39 -8.04 18.65
CA ARG A 87 -1.89 -6.71 19.03
C ARG A 87 -1.38 -5.60 18.12
N LEU A 88 -0.34 -5.90 17.35
CA LEU A 88 0.26 -4.99 16.39
C LEU A 88 0.35 -5.70 15.03
N GLY A 89 -0.34 -5.16 14.03
CA GLY A 89 -0.21 -5.57 12.63
C GLY A 89 0.58 -4.52 11.85
N LEU A 90 1.63 -4.95 11.17
CA LEU A 90 2.46 -4.11 10.30
C LEU A 90 2.28 -4.58 8.87
N MET A 91 1.97 -3.66 7.96
CA MET A 91 2.12 -3.90 6.53
C MET A 91 3.43 -3.26 6.09
N VAL A 92 4.37 -4.08 5.64
CA VAL A 92 5.72 -3.64 5.30
C VAL A 92 6.06 -4.15 3.91
N GLY A 93 6.52 -3.24 3.07
CA GLY A 93 6.99 -3.53 1.73
C GLY A 93 7.59 -2.30 1.09
N ILE A 94 8.03 -2.46 -0.15
CA ILE A 94 8.50 -1.34 -0.96
C ILE A 94 7.32 -0.48 -1.44
N GLY A 95 7.58 0.80 -1.69
CA GLY A 95 6.61 1.72 -2.27
C GLY A 95 7.28 2.78 -3.11
N GLY A 96 6.53 3.36 -4.05
CA GLY A 96 6.96 4.53 -4.81
C GLY A 96 6.89 5.81 -3.97
N GLY A 97 7.89 6.68 -4.12
CA GLY A 97 7.89 8.01 -3.50
C GLY A 97 7.44 9.09 -4.48
N ALA A 98 6.67 10.08 -4.01
CA ALA A 98 6.34 11.30 -4.75
C ALA A 98 7.00 12.51 -4.06
N PRO A 99 8.32 12.74 -4.29
CA PRO A 99 9.04 13.83 -3.64
C PRO A 99 8.55 15.19 -4.12
N PHE A 100 8.57 16.18 -3.22
CA PHE A 100 8.29 17.58 -3.51
C PHE A 100 9.29 18.48 -2.77
N PRO A 101 10.55 18.59 -3.23
CA PRO A 101 11.55 19.40 -2.55
C PRO A 101 11.24 20.92 -2.67
N PRO A 102 11.51 21.71 -1.61
CA PRO A 102 12.16 21.31 -0.35
C PRO A 102 11.18 20.76 0.71
N GLU A 103 9.86 20.87 0.54
CA GLU A 103 8.91 20.55 1.61
C GLU A 103 8.75 19.05 1.88
N ARG A 104 9.03 18.19 0.90
CA ARG A 104 8.97 16.72 0.97
C ARG A 104 10.16 16.10 0.26
N ASP A 105 11.30 16.08 0.94
CA ASP A 105 12.54 15.46 0.47
C ASP A 105 12.52 13.93 0.72
N ILE A 106 11.79 13.18 -0.11
CA ILE A 106 11.77 11.71 -0.10
C ILE A 106 12.83 11.20 -1.08
N ARG A 107 13.70 10.31 -0.62
CA ARG A 107 14.79 9.75 -1.42
C ARG A 107 14.76 8.23 -1.44
N LEU A 108 15.39 7.65 -2.45
CA LEU A 108 15.56 6.19 -2.54
C LEU A 108 16.32 5.69 -1.32
N GLY A 109 15.77 4.68 -0.65
CA GLY A 109 16.32 4.11 0.58
C GLY A 109 15.74 4.68 1.86
N ASP A 110 14.92 5.73 1.80
CA ASP A 110 14.20 6.22 2.96
C ASP A 110 13.14 5.21 3.43
N VAL A 111 13.03 5.08 4.75
CA VAL A 111 11.95 4.32 5.39
C VAL A 111 10.86 5.29 5.82
N VAL A 112 9.68 5.15 5.24
CA VAL A 112 8.52 5.97 5.55
C VAL A 112 7.59 5.23 6.49
N VAL A 113 7.17 5.90 7.57
CA VAL A 113 6.18 5.38 8.52
C VAL A 113 4.97 6.28 8.49
N SER A 114 3.81 5.71 8.16
CA SER A 114 2.54 6.45 8.16
C SER A 114 2.14 6.80 9.59
N SER A 115 1.76 8.06 9.85
CA SER A 115 1.25 8.52 11.14
C SER A 115 -0.05 9.30 10.97
N ALA A 116 -1.01 9.05 11.85
CA ALA A 116 -2.27 9.78 11.88
C ALA A 116 -2.03 11.13 12.58
N ILE A 117 -2.21 12.24 11.86
CA ILE A 117 -2.11 13.59 12.42
C ILE A 117 -3.53 14.17 12.53
N GLY A 118 -3.89 14.71 13.70
CA GLY A 118 -5.16 15.42 13.89
C GLY A 118 -6.44 14.57 13.74
N GLY A 119 -6.35 13.25 13.93
CA GLY A 119 -7.49 12.33 13.81
C GLY A 119 -7.78 11.87 12.37
N ALA A 120 -7.02 12.32 11.37
CA ALA A 120 -7.09 11.82 10.01
C ALA A 120 -6.41 10.44 9.87
N ALA A 121 -6.89 9.62 8.94
CA ALA A 121 -6.28 8.32 8.64
C ALA A 121 -4.83 8.49 8.14
N ALA A 122 -3.92 7.68 8.68
CA ALA A 122 -2.50 7.68 8.27
C ALA A 122 -2.28 7.15 6.85
N VAL A 123 -3.22 6.32 6.39
CA VAL A 123 -3.23 5.70 5.06
C VAL A 123 -4.56 6.03 4.42
N ILE A 124 -4.52 6.60 3.21
CA ILE A 124 -5.71 6.95 2.43
C ILE A 124 -5.71 6.06 1.19
N GLN A 125 -6.80 5.34 0.97
CA GLN A 125 -6.95 4.57 -0.25
C GLN A 125 -7.27 5.48 -1.43
N TYR A 126 -6.34 5.58 -2.37
CA TYR A 126 -6.55 6.25 -3.64
C TYR A 126 -7.33 5.33 -4.61
N GLY A 127 -8.30 5.87 -5.35
CA GLY A 127 -9.02 5.15 -6.43
C GLY A 127 -10.41 4.58 -6.13
N MET A 128 -10.99 4.74 -4.92
CA MET A 128 -12.39 4.35 -4.66
C MET A 128 -13.39 5.50 -4.92
N GLY A 129 -13.50 5.93 -6.17
CA GLY A 129 -14.58 6.81 -6.62
C GLY A 129 -15.85 6.03 -6.96
N LYS A 130 -16.59 5.52 -5.97
CA LYS A 130 -17.98 5.07 -6.23
C LYS A 130 -18.91 6.28 -6.18
N LYS A 131 -19.51 6.65 -7.32
CA LYS A 131 -20.66 7.56 -7.36
C LYS A 131 -21.72 7.06 -6.37
N ARG A 132 -21.91 7.75 -5.25
CA ARG A 132 -23.11 7.57 -4.44
C ARG A 132 -24.27 8.15 -5.24
N GLN A 133 -25.31 7.34 -5.50
CA GLN A 133 -26.51 7.83 -6.16
C GLN A 133 -27.05 9.03 -5.37
N GLY A 134 -27.14 10.19 -6.03
CA GLY A 134 -27.63 11.43 -5.44
C GLY A 134 -26.57 12.51 -5.15
N LEU A 135 -25.28 12.21 -5.27
CA LEU A 135 -24.22 13.23 -5.25
C LEU A 135 -23.62 13.35 -6.66
N THR A 136 -23.47 14.58 -7.16
CA THR A 136 -22.67 14.80 -8.38
C THR A 136 -21.22 14.47 -8.03
N GLY A 137 -20.44 13.96 -8.99
CA GLY A 137 -19.05 13.53 -8.73
C GLY A 137 -18.23 14.60 -8.00
N GLN A 138 -18.53 15.89 -8.24
CA GLN A 138 -17.89 17.07 -7.66
C GLN A 138 -17.85 17.09 -6.12
N GLU A 139 -18.85 16.56 -5.43
CA GLU A 139 -18.93 16.62 -3.96
C GLU A 139 -18.10 15.53 -3.27
N THR A 140 -17.89 14.39 -3.93
CA THR A 140 -17.03 13.30 -3.43
C THR A 140 -15.54 13.62 -3.58
N TRP A 141 -15.19 14.47 -4.55
CA TRP A 141 -13.81 14.89 -4.78
C TRP A 141 -13.35 15.96 -3.79
N ARG A 142 -14.24 16.85 -3.32
CA ARG A 142 -13.89 17.95 -2.41
C ARG A 142 -13.26 17.50 -1.09
N GLU A 143 -13.81 16.48 -0.45
CA GLU A 143 -13.25 15.94 0.81
C GLU A 143 -11.88 15.27 0.62
N THR A 144 -11.63 14.67 -0.55
CA THR A 144 -10.31 14.08 -0.88
C THR A 144 -9.30 15.18 -1.26
N PHE A 145 -9.76 16.24 -1.93
CA PHE A 145 -8.97 17.41 -2.35
C PHE A 145 -8.47 18.25 -1.16
N GLU A 146 -9.29 18.44 -0.12
CA GLU A 146 -8.91 19.22 1.06
C GLU A 146 -7.88 18.50 1.95
N ILE A 147 -7.89 17.16 1.99
CA ILE A 147 -6.97 16.36 2.81
C ILE A 147 -5.61 16.16 2.13
N THR A 148 -5.58 16.07 0.79
CA THR A 148 -4.34 15.74 0.04
C THR A 148 -3.58 16.95 -0.49
N GLY A 149 -4.16 18.15 -0.42
CA GLY A 149 -3.51 19.37 -0.91
C GLY A 149 -3.12 19.23 -2.38
N GLN A 150 -4.12 19.27 -3.28
CA GLN A 150 -3.99 19.56 -4.72
C GLN A 150 -3.02 18.75 -5.62
N ARG A 151 -2.08 17.95 -5.11
CA ARG A 151 -0.86 17.61 -5.87
C ARG A 151 -0.51 16.14 -5.99
N LEU A 152 -1.20 15.25 -5.25
CA LEU A 152 -1.18 13.81 -5.55
C LEU A 152 -2.02 13.46 -6.79
N LEU A 153 -2.78 14.42 -7.31
CA LEU A 153 -3.48 14.34 -8.61
C LEU A 153 -2.52 14.42 -9.81
N ASP A 154 -1.23 14.70 -9.56
CA ASP A 154 -0.23 14.87 -10.62
C ASP A 154 0.35 13.52 -11.11
N ASN A 155 0.10 12.36 -10.46
CA ASN A 155 0.53 11.06 -10.97
C ASN A 155 -0.33 10.64 -12.17
N GLN A 156 0.06 11.09 -13.35
CA GLN A 156 -0.76 10.99 -14.56
C GLN A 156 -0.15 10.08 -15.63
N ASN A 157 1.13 9.69 -15.52
CA ASN A 157 1.82 8.97 -16.58
C ASN A 157 2.20 7.54 -16.15
N HIS A 158 1.44 6.56 -16.63
CA HIS A 158 1.66 5.15 -16.32
C HIS A 158 2.66 4.51 -17.28
N CYS A 159 3.63 3.75 -16.76
CA CYS A 159 4.56 2.99 -17.59
C CYS A 159 3.81 1.87 -18.33
N THR A 160 3.97 1.77 -19.65
CA THR A 160 3.30 0.75 -20.45
C THR A 160 3.86 -0.66 -20.27
N VAL A 161 4.99 -0.79 -19.58
CA VAL A 161 5.73 -2.05 -19.39
C VAL A 161 5.69 -2.50 -17.93
N CYS A 162 5.78 -1.55 -16.99
CA CYS A 162 5.83 -1.82 -15.55
C CYS A 162 4.45 -1.58 -14.90
N PRO A 163 3.79 -2.63 -14.36
CA PRO A 163 2.43 -2.53 -13.81
C PRO A 163 2.24 -1.55 -12.64
N ASP A 164 3.32 -1.21 -11.93
CA ASP A 164 3.28 -0.40 -10.70
C ASP A 164 4.17 0.84 -10.77
N TYR A 165 4.49 1.32 -11.98
CA TYR A 165 5.38 2.47 -12.16
C TYR A 165 4.66 3.65 -12.83
N ASP A 166 4.38 4.67 -12.03
CA ASP A 166 3.77 5.91 -12.47
C ASP A 166 4.74 7.09 -12.28
N LEU A 167 4.75 8.00 -13.24
CA LEU A 167 5.42 9.29 -13.15
C LEU A 167 4.41 10.41 -12.93
N CYS A 168 4.81 11.37 -12.10
CA CYS A 168 4.09 12.62 -11.95
C CYS A 168 4.15 13.46 -13.24
N PHE A 169 3.22 14.40 -13.44
CA PHE A 169 3.15 15.30 -14.59
C PHE A 169 4.44 16.11 -14.77
N ARG A 170 5.16 16.41 -13.69
CA ARG A 170 6.46 17.11 -13.76
C ARG A 170 7.63 16.16 -14.03
N CYS A 171 7.49 14.91 -13.59
CA CYS A 171 8.52 13.89 -13.65
C CYS A 171 8.62 13.26 -15.05
N ILE A 172 7.58 13.42 -15.88
CA ILE A 172 7.52 12.87 -17.24
C ILE A 172 8.56 13.50 -18.18
N GLU A 173 8.93 14.75 -17.96
CA GLU A 173 9.97 15.44 -18.76
C GLU A 173 11.34 14.76 -18.58
N ASP A 174 11.58 14.22 -17.39
CA ASP A 174 12.81 13.49 -17.04
C ASP A 174 12.69 11.97 -17.21
N ALA A 175 11.59 11.47 -17.80
CA ALA A 175 11.29 10.03 -17.87
C ALA A 175 12.42 9.20 -18.50
N ALA A 176 13.08 9.73 -19.53
CA ALA A 176 14.20 9.06 -20.19
C ALA A 176 15.42 8.84 -19.26
N SER A 177 15.55 9.65 -18.21
CA SER A 177 16.62 9.55 -17.22
C SER A 177 16.19 8.74 -15.99
N ILE A 178 14.93 8.87 -15.57
CA ILE A 178 14.38 8.25 -14.36
C ILE A 178 14.00 6.78 -14.62
N HIS A 179 13.47 6.49 -15.81
CA HIS A 179 13.08 5.16 -16.24
C HIS A 179 13.45 4.93 -17.72
N PRO A 180 14.75 4.71 -18.01
CA PRO A 180 15.22 4.53 -19.38
C PRO A 180 14.57 3.31 -20.04
N ASP A 181 14.45 3.38 -21.37
CA ASP A 181 13.91 2.34 -22.27
C ASP A 181 12.42 2.02 -22.14
N HIS A 182 11.67 2.71 -21.28
CA HIS A 182 10.24 2.49 -21.08
C HIS A 182 9.40 3.70 -21.52
N THR A 183 8.21 3.40 -22.04
CA THR A 183 7.25 4.40 -22.52
C THR A 183 6.16 4.61 -21.47
N PHE A 184 5.64 5.83 -21.43
CA PHE A 184 4.60 6.24 -20.51
C PHE A 184 3.35 6.69 -21.27
N VAL A 185 2.18 6.39 -20.71
CA VAL A 185 0.88 6.83 -21.21
C VAL A 185 0.18 7.71 -20.20
N ASP A 186 -0.36 8.82 -20.70
CA ASP A 186 -1.23 9.68 -19.90
C ASP A 186 -2.55 8.93 -19.61
N THR A 187 -2.86 8.82 -18.33
CA THR A 187 -4.02 8.10 -17.80
C THR A 187 -5.22 9.02 -17.50
N PHE A 188 -5.09 10.35 -17.62
CA PHE A 188 -6.20 11.30 -17.46
C PHE A 188 -6.13 12.50 -18.43
N ARG A 189 -6.88 12.41 -19.54
CA ARG A 189 -7.39 13.60 -20.23
C ARG A 189 -8.50 14.21 -19.39
N TYR A 190 -8.18 15.17 -18.53
CA TYR A 190 -8.94 16.42 -18.32
C TYR A 190 -8.09 17.31 -17.42
N SER A 191 -7.53 18.36 -18.00
CA SER A 191 -6.83 19.39 -17.22
C SER A 191 -7.80 20.07 -16.24
N ALA A 192 -7.28 20.53 -15.09
CA ALA A 192 -8.06 21.34 -14.16
C ALA A 192 -8.65 22.59 -14.84
N GLU A 193 -7.99 23.09 -15.91
CA GLU A 193 -8.48 24.18 -16.76
C GLU A 193 -9.69 23.76 -17.62
N GLU A 194 -9.70 22.56 -18.19
CA GLU A 194 -10.87 22.00 -18.90
C GLU A 194 -12.04 21.71 -17.95
N MET A 195 -11.77 21.30 -16.71
CA MET A 195 -12.81 21.14 -15.67
C MET A 195 -13.38 22.49 -15.22
N ALA A 196 -12.55 23.52 -15.12
CA ALA A 196 -12.97 24.89 -14.83
C ALA A 196 -13.77 25.50 -15.99
N ALA A 197 -13.38 25.22 -17.24
CA ALA A 197 -14.11 25.63 -18.44
C ALA A 197 -15.48 24.95 -18.55
N ALA A 198 -15.56 23.64 -18.27
CA ALA A 198 -16.84 22.89 -18.25
C ALA A 198 -17.82 23.40 -17.18
N LEU A 199 -17.31 23.97 -16.08
CA LEU A 199 -18.10 24.62 -15.04
C LEU A 199 -18.60 26.02 -15.45
N HIS A 200 -17.86 26.73 -16.30
CA HIS A 200 -18.24 28.08 -16.76
C HIS A 200 -19.31 28.04 -17.85
N ASP A 201 -19.25 27.06 -18.78
CA ASP A 201 -20.26 26.87 -19.84
C ASP A 201 -21.58 26.23 -19.35
N SER A 202 -21.61 25.76 -18.10
CA SER A 202 -22.83 25.22 -17.47
C SER A 202 -23.64 26.30 -16.73
N PHE A 203 -23.17 27.56 -16.71
CA PHE A 203 -23.78 28.65 -15.96
C PHE A 203 -23.86 29.99 -16.73
N TRP A 204 -23.87 29.95 -18.07
CA TRP A 204 -24.52 30.96 -18.93
C TRP A 204 -25.05 30.32 -20.22
#